data_AF-A0AAW6RPG6-F1
#
_entry.id   AF-A0AAW6RPG6-F1
#
_cell.length_a   1.000
_cell.length_b   1.000
_cell.length_c   1.000
_cell.angle_alpha   90.00
_cell.angle_beta   90.00
_cell.angle_gamma   90.00
#
_symmetry.space_group_name_H-M   'P 1'
#
loop_
_entity.id
_entity.type
_entity.pdbx_description
1 polymer ?
#
loop_
_entity_poly.entity_id
_entity_poly.type
_entity_poly.pdbx_seq_one_letter_code
_entity_poly.pdbx_strand_id
1 'polypeptide(L)'
;MRFLPVTAGALLVELPDLPRTLALLRALQAGPPEGVTEVIPAARTLLIHYEPWRFDDAQLAAAVAAIAQKAQSAAESGAPPEEAAGA
;
A
#
# COMPACT_ATOMS: atom_id res chain seq x y z
N MET A 1 -1.58 0.55 11.51
CA MET A 1 -0.55 0.29 10.49
C MET A 1 0.79 0.65 11.11
N ARG A 2 1.82 -0.19 10.96
CA ARG A 2 3.17 0.07 11.51
C ARG A 2 4.19 0.05 10.39
N PHE A 3 5.22 0.87 10.53
CA PHE A 3 6.33 0.97 9.59
C PHE A 3 7.60 0.58 10.31
N LEU A 4 8.30 -0.41 9.76
CA LEU A 4 9.51 -0.99 10.35
C LEU A 4 10.64 -0.86 9.32
N PRO A 5 11.65 0.01 9.54
CA PRO A 5 12.81 0.05 8.67
C PRO A 5 13.56 -1.29 8.79
N VAL A 6 13.90 -1.88 7.65
CA VAL A 6 14.59 -3.18 7.60
C VAL A 6 16.08 -2.96 7.29
N THR A 7 16.34 -2.15 6.26
CA THR A 7 17.67 -1.71 5.83
C THR A 7 17.51 -0.41 5.04
N ALA A 8 18.61 0.24 4.69
CA ALA A 8 18.59 1.39 3.78
C ALA A 8 17.91 1.00 2.46
N GLY A 9 16.83 1.72 2.09
CA GLY A 9 16.06 1.43 0.87
C GLY A 9 15.03 0.30 1.02
N ALA A 10 14.72 -0.16 2.24
CA ALA A 10 13.68 -1.16 2.47
C ALA A 10 12.85 -0.88 3.73
N LEU A 11 11.53 -0.76 3.54
CA LEU A 11 10.55 -0.50 4.59
C LEU A 11 9.50 -1.61 4.64
N LEU A 12 9.32 -2.23 5.80
CA LEU A 12 8.26 -3.20 6.03
C LEU A 12 7.03 -2.49 6.60
N VAL A 13 5.88 -2.71 5.96
CA VAL A 13 4.59 -2.16 6.38
C VAL A 13 3.74 -3.27 6.96
N GLU A 14 3.39 -3.19 8.24
CA GLU A 14 2.48 -4.14 8.89
C GLU A 14 1.05 -3.60 8.93
N LEU A 15 0.09 -4.45 8.53
CA LEU A 15 -1.32 -4.13 8.40
C LEU A 15 -2.19 -4.96 9.35
N PRO A 16 -3.35 -4.41 9.77
CA PRO A 16 -4.21 -5.08 10.75
C PRO A 16 -4.96 -6.30 10.20
N ASP A 17 -5.02 -6.50 8.88
CA ASP A 17 -5.69 -7.65 8.25
C ASP A 17 -5.35 -7.76 6.74
N LEU A 18 -5.78 -8.88 6.16
CA LEU A 18 -5.58 -9.19 4.74
C LEU A 18 -6.35 -8.23 3.80
N PRO A 19 -7.64 -7.90 4.02
CA PRO A 19 -8.35 -6.93 3.17
C PRO A 19 -7.62 -5.59 3.02
N ARG A 20 -7.09 -5.03 4.12
CA ARG A 20 -6.30 -3.79 4.07
C ARG A 20 -4.97 -3.98 3.34
N THR A 21 -4.32 -5.14 3.50
CA THR A 21 -3.09 -5.48 2.77
C THR A 21 -3.34 -5.51 1.26
N LEU A 22 -4.42 -6.17 0.82
CA LEU A 22 -4.80 -6.26 -0.59
C LEU A 22 -5.26 -4.91 -1.16
N ALA A 23 -5.97 -4.09 -0.37
CA ALA A 23 -6.36 -2.75 -0.78
C ALA A 23 -5.13 -1.85 -1.01
N LEU A 24 -4.17 -1.87 -0.09
CA LEU A 24 -2.93 -1.11 -0.24
C LEU A 24 -2.07 -1.64 -1.39
N LEU A 25 -1.94 -2.95 -1.55
CA LEU A 25 -1.20 -3.56 -2.66
C LEU A 25 -1.75 -3.10 -4.01
N ARG A 26 -3.07 -3.16 -4.22
CA ARG A 26 -3.71 -2.69 -5.45
C ARG A 26 -3.48 -1.19 -5.68
N ALA A 27 -3.55 -0.38 -4.64
CA ALA A 27 -3.34 1.06 -4.74
C ALA A 27 -1.88 1.40 -5.12
N LEU A 28 -0.91 0.70 -4.52
CA LEU A 28 0.51 0.85 -4.87
C LEU A 28 0.82 0.35 -6.28
N GLN A 29 0.19 -0.73 -6.73
CA GLN A 29 0.32 -1.22 -8.11
C GLN A 29 -0.28 -0.25 -9.15
N ALA A 30 -1.36 0.45 -8.79
CA ALA A 30 -1.99 1.43 -9.66
C ALA A 30 -1.21 2.75 -9.78
N GLY A 31 -0.43 3.10 -8.75
CA GLY A 31 0.34 4.34 -8.73
C GLY A 31 1.32 4.36 -7.54
N PRO A 32 2.51 3.75 -7.70
CA PRO A 32 3.51 3.76 -6.64
C PRO A 32 4.09 5.18 -6.47
N PRO A 33 4.51 5.56 -5.25
CA PRO A 33 5.31 6.76 -5.03
C PRO A 33 6.59 6.74 -5.89
N GLU A 34 7.00 7.89 -6.44
CA GLU A 34 8.21 7.98 -7.26
C GLU A 34 9.48 7.57 -6.50
N GLY A 35 10.17 6.54 -6.97
CA GLY A 35 11.36 6.00 -6.29
C GLY A 35 11.08 4.74 -5.47
N VAL A 36 9.83 4.29 -5.37
CA VAL A 36 9.54 2.89 -5.02
C VAL A 36 9.92 2.00 -6.20
N THR A 37 10.78 1.03 -5.95
CA THR A 37 11.32 0.13 -6.97
C THR A 37 10.61 -1.22 -6.97
N GLU A 38 10.12 -1.68 -5.82
CA GLU A 38 9.46 -2.98 -5.69
C GLU A 38 8.50 -3.02 -4.49
N VAL A 39 7.41 -3.77 -4.63
CA VAL A 39 6.47 -4.04 -3.54
C VAL A 39 6.24 -5.56 -3.47
N ILE A 40 6.65 -6.17 -2.37
CA ILE A 40 6.59 -7.62 -2.15
C ILE A 40 5.49 -7.91 -1.12
N PRO A 41 4.40 -8.59 -1.51
CA PRO A 41 3.33 -8.94 -0.59
C PRO A 41 3.61 -10.21 0.22
N ALA A 42 3.10 -10.23 1.45
CA ALA A 42 2.98 -11.42 2.29
C ALA A 42 1.58 -11.46 2.94
N ALA A 43 1.43 -12.16 4.08
CA ALA A 43 0.12 -12.35 4.71
C ALA A 43 -0.53 -11.05 5.19
N ARG A 44 0.15 -10.30 6.07
CA ARG A 44 -0.33 -9.03 6.66
C ARG A 44 0.73 -7.95 6.61
N THR A 45 1.69 -8.12 5.69
CA THR A 45 2.80 -7.21 5.53
C THR A 45 3.07 -6.98 4.05
N LEU A 46 3.60 -5.80 3.76
CA LEU A 46 4.19 -5.46 2.47
C LEU A 46 5.63 -5.01 2.73
N LEU A 47 6.60 -5.61 2.06
CA LEU A 47 7.96 -5.09 2.00
C LEU A 47 8.08 -4.17 0.79
N ILE A 48 8.56 -2.96 1.01
CA ILE A 48 8.71 -1.94 -0.03
C ILE A 48 10.19 -1.64 -0.20
N HIS A 49 10.73 -1.90 -1.39
CA HIS A 49 12.05 -1.42 -1.78
C HIS A 49 11.92 -0.05 -2.44
N TYR A 50 12.86 0.83 -2.13
CA TYR A 50 12.87 2.21 -2.62
C TYR A 50 14.28 2.75 -2.77
N GLU A 51 14.43 3.86 -3.49
CA GLU A 51 15.67 4.61 -3.67
C GLU A 51 15.95 5.52 -2.45
N PRO A 52 16.88 5.15 -1.52
CA PRO A 52 17.08 5.90 -0.28
C PRO A 52 17.72 7.28 -0.46
N TRP A 53 18.26 7.60 -1.64
CA TRP A 53 18.71 8.96 -1.98
C TRP A 53 17.57 9.90 -2.38
N ARG A 54 16.37 9.35 -2.60
CA ARG A 54 15.17 10.08 -3.02
C ARG A 54 14.16 10.23 -1.89
N PHE A 55 14.10 9.22 -1.02
CA PHE A 55 13.23 9.18 0.14
C PHE A 55 13.97 8.70 1.38
N ASP A 56 13.69 9.33 2.50
CA ASP A 56 13.90 8.73 3.83
C ASP A 56 12.67 7.92 4.26
N ASP A 57 12.85 6.99 5.22
CA ASP A 57 11.80 6.10 5.71
C ASP A 57 10.52 6.83 6.12
N ALA A 58 10.63 8.00 6.76
CA ALA A 58 9.50 8.79 7.22
C ALA A 58 8.66 9.37 6.06
N GLN A 59 9.32 9.79 4.98
CA GLN A 59 8.64 10.31 3.80
C GLN A 59 7.89 9.20 3.07
N LEU A 60 8.54 8.04 2.92
CA LEU A 60 7.89 6.87 2.33
C LEU A 60 6.71 6.41 3.19
N ALA A 61 6.87 6.33 4.51
CA ALA A 61 5.80 5.97 5.43
C ALA A 61 4.59 6.91 5.30
N ALA A 62 4.82 8.22 5.22
CA ALA A 62 3.76 9.20 5.02
C ALA A 62 3.03 9.01 3.68
N ALA A 63 3.78 8.80 2.59
CA ALA A 63 3.21 8.57 1.27
C ALA A 63 2.36 7.29 1.23
N VAL A 64 2.86 6.19 1.78
CA VAL A 64 2.15 4.91 1.85
C VAL A 64 0.90 5.01 2.73
N ALA A 65 0.97 5.74 3.86
CA ALA A 65 -0.19 6.00 4.70
C ALA A 65 -1.29 6.79 3.98
N ALA A 66 -0.92 7.81 3.21
CA ALA A 66 -1.87 8.59 2.41
C ALA A 66 -2.56 7.73 1.32
N ILE A 67 -1.79 6.88 0.64
CA ILE A 67 -2.33 5.93 -0.34
C ILE A 67 -3.29 4.94 0.33
N ALA A 68 -2.90 4.37 1.47
CA ALA A 68 -3.74 3.46 2.24
C ALA A 68 -5.07 4.11 2.66
N GLN A 69 -5.04 5.37 3.09
CA GLN A 69 -6.23 6.10 3.48
C GLN A 69 -7.16 6.33 2.28
N LYS A 70 -6.62 6.76 1.14
CA LYS A 70 -7.40 6.96 -0.10
C LYS A 70 -8.05 5.66 -0.58
N ALA A 71 -7.32 4.53 -0.50
CA ALA A 71 -7.83 3.22 -0.88
C ALA A 71 -9.00 2.76 0.02
N GLN A 72 -8.95 3.07 1.32
CA GLN A 72 -10.03 2.79 2.26
C GLN A 72 -11.27 3.64 1.98
N SER A 73 -11.10 4.95 1.81
CA SER A 73 -12.22 5.86 1.53
C SER A 73 -12.92 5.54 0.21
N ALA A 74 -12.20 5.07 -0.81
CA ALA A 74 -12.80 4.61 -2.06
C ALA A 74 -13.62 3.32 -1.88
N ALA A 75 -13.19 2.43 -0.98
CA ALA A 75 -13.93 1.19 -0.66
C ALA A 75 -15.19 1.48 0.18
N GLU A 76 -15.16 2.49 1.04
CA GLU A 76 -16.32 2.90 1.85
C GLU A 76 -17.33 3.74 1.06
N SER A 77 -16.87 4.52 0.08
CA SER A 77 -17.72 5.37 -0.75
C SER A 77 -18.31 4.65 -1.99
N GLY A 78 -17.85 3.42 -2.28
CA GLY A 78 -18.26 2.64 -3.44
C GLY A 78 -19.34 1.61 -3.08
N ALA A 79 -20.58 1.86 -3.53
CA ALA A 79 -21.59 0.83 -3.67
C ALA A 79 -21.03 -0.36 -4.49
N PRO A 80 -21.42 -1.62 -4.18
CA PRO A 80 -20.95 -2.76 -4.95
C PRO A 80 -21.32 -2.59 -6.43
N PRO A 81 -20.48 -3.03 -7.39
CA PRO A 81 -20.95 -3.22 -8.76
C PRO A 81 -22.12 -4.20 -8.69
N GLU A 82 -23.28 -3.69 -9.04
CA GLU A 82 -24.51 -4.42 -9.26
C GLU A 82 -24.22 -5.69 -10.07
N GLU A 83 -24.72 -6.81 -9.57
CA GLU A 83 -24.88 -8.05 -10.32
C GLU A 83 -25.77 -7.77 -11.54
N ALA A 84 -25.18 -7.22 -12.59
CA ALA A 84 -25.79 -7.04 -13.89
C ALA A 84 -25.17 -8.05 -14.87
N ALA A 85 -25.55 -9.32 -14.71
CA ALA A 85 -25.58 -10.30 -15.79
C ALA A 85 -26.46 -11.50 -15.40
N GLY A 86 -27.76 -11.24 -15.26
CA GLY A 86 -28.74 -12.24 -15.63
C GLY A 86 -28.91 -12.21 -17.14
N ALA A 87 -28.54 -13.31 -17.81
CA ALA A 87 -29.13 -13.81 -19.06
C ALA A 87 -28.54 -15.18 -19.37
#